data_AF-A0A9E6AG42-F1
#
_entry.id   AF-A0A9E6AG42-F1
#
_cell.length_a   1.000
_cell.length_b   1.000
_cell.length_c   1.000
_cell.angle_alpha   90.00
_cell.angle_beta   90.00
_cell.angle_gamma   90.00
#
_symmetry.space_group_name_H-M   'P 1'
#
loop_
_entity.id
_entity.type
_entity.pdbx_description
1 polymer ?
#
loop_
_entity_poly.entity_id
_entity_poly.type
_entity_poly.pdbx_seq_one_letter_code
_entity_poly.pdbx_strand_id
1 'polypeptide(L)'
;MKTFLLVSALALNGPMTAFANTGLTDTFATCVGRFSAQVEHEWLMHSDAAEITEQRRNAMASLLRAVMPIDDARAVLARRIEAKFAHAALLQRAVFRGETEDADWARGHAAALLDDCMSYLLVQS
;
A
#
# COMPACT_ATOMS: atom_id res chain seq x y z
N MET A 1 -53.13 -38.50 -8.70
CA MET A 1 -53.47 -38.12 -10.10
C MET A 1 -53.98 -36.68 -10.04
N LYS A 2 -53.35 -35.61 -10.53
CA LYS A 2 -52.36 -35.32 -11.58
C LYS A 2 -51.40 -34.21 -11.04
N THR A 3 -50.09 -34.38 -10.92
CA THR A 3 -49.02 -34.11 -11.91
C THR A 3 -48.99 -32.74 -12.62
N PHE A 4 -47.91 -32.00 -12.33
CA PHE A 4 -47.11 -31.07 -13.16
C PHE A 4 -47.65 -29.70 -13.63
N LEU A 5 -46.91 -28.64 -13.28
CA LEU A 5 -46.21 -27.69 -14.19
C LEU A 5 -45.41 -26.70 -13.30
N LEU A 6 -44.09 -26.85 -13.06
CA LEU A 6 -42.92 -26.54 -13.89
C LEU A 6 -42.78 -25.07 -14.35
N VAL A 7 -41.70 -24.44 -13.84
CA VAL A 7 -40.84 -23.41 -14.45
C VAL A 7 -41.27 -21.94 -14.39
N SER A 8 -40.55 -21.15 -13.59
CA SER A 8 -39.74 -20.04 -14.11
C SER A 8 -38.69 -19.61 -13.09
N ALA A 9 -37.52 -20.26 -13.17
CA ALA A 9 -36.26 -19.64 -12.78
C ALA A 9 -35.68 -19.02 -14.06
N LEU A 10 -35.69 -17.69 -14.20
CA LEU A 10 -34.95 -17.01 -15.26
C LEU A 10 -34.56 -15.58 -14.85
N ALA A 11 -33.25 -15.44 -14.61
CA ALA A 11 -32.43 -14.25 -14.85
C ALA A 11 -32.75 -12.93 -14.09
N LEU A 12 -32.31 -12.86 -12.83
CA LEU A 12 -31.74 -11.62 -12.30
C LEU A 12 -30.22 -11.64 -12.53
N ASN A 13 -29.81 -11.59 -13.80
CA ASN A 13 -28.44 -11.23 -14.15
C ASN A 13 -28.33 -9.71 -14.02
N GLY A 14 -28.19 -9.22 -12.79
CA GLY A 14 -27.70 -7.86 -12.58
C GLY A 14 -26.31 -7.73 -13.21
N PRO A 15 -25.94 -6.57 -13.78
CA PRO A 15 -24.59 -6.37 -14.27
C PRO A 15 -23.64 -6.64 -13.09
N MET A 16 -22.81 -7.66 -13.23
CA MET A 16 -21.70 -7.90 -12.33
C MET A 16 -20.74 -6.73 -12.58
N THR A 17 -20.89 -5.64 -11.81
CA THR A 17 -19.90 -4.58 -11.78
C THR A 17 -18.60 -5.26 -11.38
N ALA A 18 -17.69 -5.42 -12.33
CA ALA A 18 -16.33 -5.81 -12.01
C ALA A 18 -15.84 -4.79 -10.98
N PHE A 19 -15.51 -5.25 -9.77
CA PHE A 19 -14.78 -4.42 -8.83
C PHE A 19 -13.44 -4.15 -9.50
N ALA A 20 -13.31 -2.98 -10.13
CA ALA A 20 -12.02 -2.48 -10.55
C ALA A 20 -11.12 -2.56 -9.31
N ASN A 21 -9.92 -3.11 -9.48
CA ASN A 21 -8.96 -3.38 -8.40
C ASN A 21 -8.33 -2.08 -7.84
N THR A 22 -9.14 -1.02 -7.77
CA THR A 22 -8.88 0.32 -7.25
C THR A 22 -8.39 0.24 -5.81
N GLY A 23 -8.95 -0.67 -5.00
CA GLY A 23 -8.50 -0.93 -3.64
C GLY A 23 -7.02 -1.36 -3.57
N LEU A 24 -6.62 -2.41 -4.31
CA LEU A 24 -5.21 -2.84 -4.30
C LEU A 24 -4.29 -1.82 -4.97
N THR A 25 -4.76 -1.12 -5.99
CA THR A 25 -3.99 -0.06 -6.64
C THR A 25 -3.66 1.07 -5.66
N ASP A 26 -4.64 1.56 -4.89
CA ASP A 26 -4.43 2.59 -3.87
C ASP A 26 -3.51 2.10 -2.73
N THR A 27 -3.76 0.88 -2.24
CA THR A 27 -2.96 0.26 -1.18
C THR A 27 -1.50 0.12 -1.60
N PHE A 28 -1.23 -0.45 -2.78
CA PHE A 28 0.14 -0.63 -3.25
C PHE A 28 0.80 0.71 -3.59
N ALA A 29 0.08 1.67 -4.17
CA ALA A 29 0.59 3.02 -4.40
C ALA A 29 1.01 3.69 -3.09
N THR A 30 0.18 3.56 -2.05
CA THR A 30 0.48 4.05 -0.70
C THR A 30 1.74 3.40 -0.15
N CYS A 31 1.85 2.07 -0.23
CA CYS A 31 3.00 1.34 0.26
C CYS A 31 4.30 1.68 -0.50
N VAL A 32 4.27 1.83 -1.82
CA VAL A 32 5.43 2.30 -2.59
C VAL A 32 5.88 3.68 -2.10
N GLY A 33 4.93 4.59 -1.82
CA GLY A 33 5.22 5.91 -1.28
C GLY A 33 5.91 5.84 0.10
N ARG A 34 5.36 5.07 1.03
CA ARG A 34 5.92 4.87 2.38
C ARG A 34 7.34 4.29 2.33
N PHE A 35 7.54 3.20 1.59
CA PHE A 35 8.88 2.61 1.44
C PHE A 35 9.86 3.58 0.79
N SER A 36 9.42 4.41 -0.16
CA SER A 36 10.30 5.40 -0.79
C SER A 36 10.78 6.46 0.21
N ALA A 37 9.91 6.89 1.14
CA ALA A 37 10.31 7.78 2.23
C ALA A 37 11.27 7.08 3.22
N GLN A 38 11.01 5.81 3.54
CA GLN A 38 11.87 5.03 4.42
C GLN A 38 13.29 4.84 3.85
N VAL A 39 13.42 4.47 2.57
CA VAL A 39 14.73 4.32 1.90
C VAL A 39 15.53 5.63 1.97
N GLU A 40 14.89 6.76 1.65
CA GLU A 40 15.56 8.07 1.69
C GLU A 40 16.00 8.45 3.09
N HIS A 41 15.18 8.14 4.09
CA HIS A 41 15.53 8.32 5.49
C HIS A 41 16.71 7.44 5.90
N GLU A 42 16.69 6.16 5.57
CA GLU A 42 17.76 5.21 5.90
C GLU A 42 19.08 5.57 5.23
N TRP A 43 19.06 6.06 3.98
CA TRP A 43 20.25 6.62 3.34
C TRP A 43 20.78 7.86 4.07
N LEU A 44 19.90 8.80 4.44
CA LEU A 44 20.29 9.99 5.20
C LEU A 44 20.93 9.61 6.55
N MET A 45 20.39 8.58 7.20
CA MET A 45 20.86 8.07 8.49
C MET A 45 22.04 7.08 8.37
N HIS A 46 22.54 6.81 7.15
CA HIS A 46 23.60 5.83 6.90
C HIS A 46 23.30 4.44 7.48
N SER A 47 22.04 4.00 7.38
CA SER A 47 21.58 2.72 7.90
C SER A 47 21.83 1.58 6.91
N ASP A 48 22.35 0.45 7.41
CA ASP A 48 22.52 -0.79 6.64
C ASP A 48 21.17 -1.37 6.16
N ALA A 49 20.05 -0.93 6.73
CA ALA A 49 18.71 -1.37 6.33
C ALA A 49 18.26 -0.81 4.97
N ALA A 50 18.92 0.23 4.46
CA ALA A 50 18.48 0.92 3.24
C ALA A 50 18.37 -0.01 2.02
N GLU A 51 19.29 -0.95 1.89
CA GLU A 51 19.31 -1.91 0.78
C GLU A 51 18.10 -2.86 0.83
N ILE A 52 17.81 -3.45 1.99
CA ILE A 52 16.67 -4.37 2.12
C ILE A 52 15.34 -3.63 1.99
N THR A 53 15.24 -2.41 2.50
CA THR A 53 14.04 -1.56 2.32
C THR A 53 13.85 -1.19 0.85
N GLU A 54 14.93 -0.91 0.11
CA GLU A 54 14.85 -0.65 -1.33
C GLU A 54 14.36 -1.88 -2.10
N GLN A 55 14.83 -3.08 -1.76
CA GLN A 55 14.34 -4.31 -2.36
C GLN A 55 12.83 -4.48 -2.13
N ARG A 56 12.34 -4.21 -0.91
CA ARG A 56 10.91 -4.24 -0.56
C ARG A 56 10.11 -3.19 -1.33
N ARG A 57 10.64 -1.97 -1.47
CA ARG A 57 10.06 -0.91 -2.31
C ARG A 57 9.89 -1.36 -3.75
N ASN A 58 10.91 -2.01 -4.31
CA ASN A 58 10.90 -2.49 -5.70
C ASN A 58 9.94 -3.68 -5.90
N ALA A 59 9.84 -4.58 -4.93
CA ALA A 59 8.86 -5.66 -4.93
C ALA A 59 7.42 -5.10 -4.92
N MET A 60 7.13 -4.16 -4.02
CA MET A 60 5.82 -3.50 -3.94
C MET A 60 5.50 -2.72 -5.23
N ALA A 61 6.48 -2.03 -5.82
CA ALA A 61 6.29 -1.34 -7.10
C ALA A 61 5.98 -2.31 -8.25
N SER A 62 6.46 -3.55 -8.18
CA SER A 62 6.12 -4.59 -9.15
C SER A 62 4.69 -5.09 -8.98
N LEU A 63 4.21 -5.25 -7.74
CA LEU A 63 2.81 -5.55 -7.46
C LEU A 63 1.89 -4.43 -7.95
N LEU A 64 2.23 -3.16 -7.70
CA LEU A 64 1.48 -2.01 -8.19
C LEU A 64 1.34 -2.03 -9.71
N ARG A 65 2.44 -2.26 -10.44
CA ARG A 65 2.41 -2.34 -11.91
C ARG A 65 1.53 -3.48 -12.43
N ALA A 66 1.38 -4.56 -11.68
CA ALA A 66 0.55 -5.70 -12.08
C ALA A 66 -0.96 -5.42 -11.95
N VAL A 67 -1.37 -4.52 -11.06
CA VAL A 67 -2.78 -4.24 -10.77
C VAL A 67 -3.28 -2.90 -11.31
N MET A 68 -2.37 -1.96 -11.62
CA MET A 68 -2.69 -0.61 -12.06
C MET A 68 -3.32 -0.58 -13.46
N PRO A 69 -4.52 0.01 -13.63
CA PRO A 69 -5.09 0.31 -14.95
C PRO A 69 -4.24 1.31 -15.74
N ILE A 70 -4.21 1.16 -17.07
CA ILE A 70 -3.39 2.01 -17.96
C ILE A 70 -3.71 3.51 -17.80
N ASP A 71 -4.98 3.84 -17.62
CA ASP A 71 -5.45 5.23 -17.58
C ASP A 71 -5.24 5.92 -16.21
N ASP A 72 -4.83 5.18 -15.17
CA ASP A 72 -4.75 5.67 -13.79
C ASP A 72 -3.35 6.17 -13.38
N ALA A 73 -2.38 6.16 -14.29
CA ALA A 73 -0.98 6.43 -13.98
C ALA A 73 -0.75 7.77 -13.23
N ARG A 74 -1.48 8.83 -13.60
CA ARG A 74 -1.38 10.14 -12.93
C ARG A 74 -1.91 10.09 -11.50
N ALA A 75 -3.06 9.46 -11.28
CA ALA A 75 -3.66 9.33 -9.95
C ALA A 75 -2.78 8.48 -9.03
N VAL A 76 -2.24 7.37 -9.56
CA VAL A 76 -1.30 6.50 -8.83
C VAL A 76 -0.03 7.24 -8.45
N LEU A 77 0.53 8.06 -9.35
CA LEU A 77 1.70 8.87 -9.03
C LEU A 77 1.41 9.88 -7.92
N ALA A 78 0.27 10.61 -8.00
CA ALA A 78 -0.14 11.54 -6.96
C ALA A 78 -0.25 10.83 -5.59
N ARG A 79 -0.89 9.66 -5.56
CA ARG A 79 -1.05 8.86 -4.35
C ARG A 79 0.29 8.46 -3.72
N ARG A 80 1.24 8.03 -4.55
CA ARG A 80 2.60 7.67 -4.10
C ARG A 80 3.32 8.87 -3.48
N ILE A 81 3.19 10.04 -4.10
CA ILE A 81 3.80 11.29 -3.63
C ILE A 81 3.20 11.69 -2.28
N GLU A 82 1.88 11.70 -2.15
CA GLU A 82 1.18 12.03 -0.91
C GLU A 82 1.59 11.09 0.24
N ALA A 83 1.57 9.77 -0.02
CA ALA A 83 1.95 8.78 0.98
C ALA A 83 3.42 8.91 1.39
N LYS A 84 4.31 9.23 0.44
CA LYS A 84 5.72 9.48 0.71
C LYS A 84 5.90 10.68 1.63
N PHE A 85 5.27 11.81 1.33
CA PHE A 85 5.37 13.01 2.16
C PHE A 85 4.80 12.79 3.56
N ALA A 86 3.64 12.13 3.66
CA ALA A 86 3.04 11.81 4.96
C ALA A 86 3.95 10.92 5.82
N HIS A 87 4.58 9.90 5.22
CA HIS A 87 5.50 9.04 5.93
C HIS A 87 6.80 9.75 6.32
N ALA A 88 7.36 10.56 5.42
CA ALA A 88 8.54 11.38 5.72
C ALA A 88 8.29 12.35 6.90
N ALA A 89 7.08 12.90 7.03
CA ALA A 89 6.72 13.75 8.16
C ALA A 89 6.74 12.99 9.51
N LEU A 90 6.36 11.71 9.53
CA LEU A 90 6.50 10.87 10.73
C LEU A 90 7.97 10.63 11.06
N LEU A 91 8.79 10.30 10.06
CA LEU A 91 10.22 10.05 10.24
C LEU A 91 10.96 11.30 10.73
N GLN A 92 10.60 12.48 10.23
CA GLN A 92 11.13 13.75 10.72
C GLN A 92 10.76 14.00 12.18
N ARG A 93 9.50 13.74 12.59
CA ARG A 93 9.08 13.86 13.99
C ARG A 93 9.82 12.89 14.89
N ALA A 94 10.05 11.66 14.42
CA ALA A 94 10.74 10.62 15.15
C ALA A 94 12.23 10.93 15.44
N VAL A 95 12.88 11.76 14.61
CA VAL A 95 14.30 12.11 14.76
C VAL A 95 14.51 13.49 15.39
N PHE A 96 13.76 14.51 14.96
CA PHE A 96 14.08 15.90 15.31
C PHE A 96 13.39 16.42 16.57
N ARG A 97 12.48 15.68 17.18
CA ARG A 97 11.80 16.09 18.43
C ARG A 97 12.46 15.59 19.72
N GLY A 98 13.62 14.95 19.65
CA GLY A 98 14.32 14.40 20.82
C GLY A 98 13.55 13.26 21.50
N GLU A 99 13.88 12.95 22.76
CA GLU A 99 13.23 11.91 23.57
C GLU A 99 11.88 12.40 24.12
N THR A 100 10.91 12.58 23.22
CA THR A 100 9.55 13.00 23.55
C THR A 100 8.55 11.90 23.22
N GLU A 101 7.41 11.88 23.91
CA GLU A 101 6.30 10.98 23.62
C GLU A 101 5.84 11.09 22.15
N ASP A 102 5.90 12.29 21.55
CA ASP A 102 5.58 12.49 20.13
C ASP A 102 6.58 11.76 19.21
N ALA A 103 7.87 11.80 19.53
CA ALA A 103 8.89 11.13 18.75
C ALA A 103 8.75 9.60 18.84
N ASP A 104 8.47 9.07 20.03
CA ASP A 104 8.24 7.63 20.23
C ASP A 104 6.97 7.16 19.54
N TRP A 105 5.88 7.91 19.66
CA TRP A 105 4.65 7.66 18.92
C TRP A 105 4.90 7.69 17.41
N ALA A 106 5.59 8.70 16.90
CA ALA A 106 5.85 8.83 15.46
C ALA A 106 6.71 7.68 14.92
N ARG A 107 7.72 7.24 15.70
CA ARG A 107 8.56 6.09 15.37
C ARG A 107 7.76 4.80 15.32
N GLY A 108 6.97 4.53 16.36
CA GLY A 108 6.12 3.36 16.42
C GLY A 108 5.05 3.34 15.33
N HIS A 109 4.46 4.50 15.04
CA HIS A 109 3.44 4.63 14.00
C HIS A 109 4.04 4.45 12.60
N ALA A 110 5.22 5.03 12.31
CA ALA A 110 5.92 4.80 11.05
C ALA A 110 6.24 3.30 10.86
N ALA A 111 6.77 2.63 11.89
CA ALA A 111 7.06 1.20 11.85
C ALA A 111 5.81 0.37 11.55
N ALA A 112 4.71 0.60 12.28
CA ALA A 112 3.45 -0.14 12.08
C ALA A 112 2.88 0.02 10.66
N LEU A 113 3.00 1.21 10.06
CA LEU A 113 2.55 1.46 8.68
C LEU A 113 3.40 0.73 7.62
N LEU A 114 4.68 0.48 7.91
CA LEU A 114 5.55 -0.33 7.06
C LEU A 114 5.29 -1.82 7.26
N ASP A 115 5.05 -2.27 8.49
CA ASP A 115 4.69 -3.65 8.79
C ASP A 115 3.38 -4.06 8.09
N ASP A 116 2.38 -3.18 8.08
CA ASP A 116 1.16 -3.35 7.29
C ASP A 116 1.48 -3.53 5.79
N CYS A 117 2.37 -2.70 5.24
CA CYS A 117 2.81 -2.83 3.85
C CYS A 117 3.61 -4.11 3.58
N MET A 118 4.38 -4.59 4.56
CA MET A 118 5.12 -5.85 4.47
C MET A 118 4.20 -7.06 4.41
N SER A 119 3.00 -6.99 5.00
CA SER A 119 2.05 -8.12 4.97
C SER A 119 1.62 -8.54 3.55
N TYR A 120 1.78 -7.66 2.55
CA TYR A 120 1.49 -7.95 1.15
C TYR A 120 2.67 -8.55 0.39
N LEU A 121 3.89 -8.48 0.93
CA LEU A 121 5.06 -9.10 0.36
C LEU A 121 5.17 -10.51 0.92
N LEU A 122 4.78 -11.52 0.13
CA LEU A 122 4.80 -12.95 0.49
C LEU A 122 6.21 -13.55 0.71
N VAL A 123 7.22 -12.71 0.95
CA VAL A 123 8.61 -13.13 1.16
C VAL A 123 8.85 -13.29 2.66
N GLN A 124 9.00 -14.56 3.07
CA GLN A 124 9.38 -14.94 4.42
C GLN A 124 10.81 -14.47 4.74
N SER A 125 10.97 -14.06 5.99
CA SER A 125 12.20 -13.71 6.72
C SER A 125 13.45 -14.47 6.33
#